data_AF-A0A9W3G0Y4-F1
#
_entry.id   AF-A0A9W3G0Y4-F1
#
_cell.length_a   1.000
_cell.length_b   1.000
_cell.length_c   1.000
_cell.angle_alpha   90.00
_cell.angle_beta   90.00
_cell.angle_gamma   90.00
#
_symmetry.space_group_name_H-M   'P 1'
#
loop_
_entity.id
_entity.type
_entity.pdbx_description
1 polymer ?
#
loop_
_entity_poly.entity_id
_entity_poly.type
_entity_poly.pdbx_seq_one_letter_code
_entity_poly.pdbx_strand_id
1 'polypeptide(L)'
;MHLNLHDYQFKNNWKIPFSRNHHLAVIHQNDEHKGKDTRYMFSRPFRKHGVVPLATYMRIYKKGDIVDIKGTGTVQKGMPHKCYHGKTGRVYNVTQHAVGIIVNKQVKGKILAKRINVRVEHTKRVRENDYKKKEAKEKGTWVQLKRQPAPPREAHFVRTNGKEPELLEPIPYEFMA
;
A
#
# COMPACT_ATOMS: atom_id res chain seq x y z
N MET A 1 -21.26 -32.88 -39.15
CA MET A 1 -21.17 -32.13 -37.89
C MET A 1 -19.70 -31.88 -37.59
N HIS A 2 -19.21 -30.67 -37.87
CA HIS A 2 -17.87 -30.22 -37.51
C HIS A 2 -18.01 -28.73 -37.16
N LEU A 3 -17.81 -28.42 -35.88
CA LEU A 3 -17.77 -27.05 -35.37
C LEU A 3 -16.31 -26.61 -35.40
N ASN A 4 -15.98 -25.63 -36.24
CA ASN A 4 -14.72 -24.93 -36.18
C ASN A 4 -14.94 -23.55 -35.54
N LEU A 5 -14.26 -23.35 -34.41
CA LEU A 5 -13.86 -22.06 -33.87
C LEU A 5 -13.11 -21.27 -34.94
N HIS A 6 -13.47 -20.00 -35.18
CA HIS A 6 -12.50 -18.93 -35.35
C HIS A 6 -13.20 -17.56 -35.21
N ASP A 7 -12.63 -16.73 -34.33
CA ASP A 7 -12.57 -15.27 -34.42
C ASP A 7 -13.80 -14.43 -34.02
N TYR A 8 -14.04 -14.39 -32.70
CA TYR A 8 -14.73 -13.26 -32.04
C TYR A 8 -13.82 -12.00 -32.07
N GLN A 9 -13.78 -11.31 -33.21
CA GLN A 9 -13.23 -9.95 -33.29
C GLN A 9 -14.27 -8.94 -32.80
N PHE A 10 -14.13 -8.47 -31.56
CA PHE A 10 -14.84 -7.29 -31.07
C PHE A 10 -14.28 -6.03 -31.76
N LYS A 11 -14.88 -5.65 -32.90
CA LYS A 11 -14.68 -4.33 -33.51
C LYS A 11 -15.62 -3.34 -32.83
N ASN A 12 -15.02 -2.36 -32.15
CA ASN A 12 -15.69 -1.17 -31.63
C ASN A 12 -16.40 -0.45 -32.78
N ASN A 13 -17.73 -0.38 -32.74
CA ASN A 13 -18.51 0.40 -33.69
C ASN A 13 -19.49 1.27 -32.89
N TRP A 14 -19.11 2.53 -32.64
CA TRP A 14 -20.04 3.58 -32.22
C TRP A 14 -19.98 4.68 -33.28
N LYS A 15 -20.84 4.57 -34.30
CA LYS A 15 -21.25 5.71 -35.11
C LYS A 15 -22.35 6.43 -34.33
N ILE A 16 -22.13 7.70 -33.99
CA ILE A 16 -23.15 8.56 -33.37
C ILE A 16 -23.73 9.45 -34.48
N PRO A 17 -25.07 9.55 -34.65
CA PRO A 17 -25.65 10.51 -35.57
C PRO A 17 -25.52 11.93 -35.02
N PHE A 18 -25.05 12.83 -35.88
CA PHE A 18 -24.89 14.25 -35.59
C PHE A 18 -26.28 14.93 -35.55
N SER A 19 -26.75 15.27 -34.35
CA SER A 19 -27.90 16.15 -34.14
C SER A 19 -27.44 17.41 -33.43
N ARG A 20 -27.53 18.55 -34.12
CA ARG A 20 -27.23 19.89 -33.61
C ARG A 20 -28.31 20.28 -32.59
N ASN A 21 -27.98 20.28 -31.31
CA ASN A 21 -28.67 21.10 -30.32
C ASN A 21 -27.62 21.68 -29.35
N HIS A 22 -27.51 23.01 -29.37
CA HIS A 22 -26.56 23.80 -28.60
C HIS A 22 -26.99 23.88 -27.14
N HIS A 23 -26.70 22.84 -26.36
CA HIS A 23 -26.41 22.93 -24.93
C HIS A 23 -25.26 21.97 -24.67
N LEU A 24 -24.04 22.43 -24.92
CA LEU A 24 -22.82 21.67 -24.68
C LEU A 24 -22.70 21.39 -23.18
N ALA A 25 -23.14 20.21 -22.75
CA ALA A 25 -22.58 19.61 -21.57
C ALA A 25 -21.05 19.60 -21.79
N VAL A 26 -20.30 20.25 -20.91
CA VAL A 26 -18.85 20.06 -20.86
C VAL A 26 -18.66 18.59 -20.50
N ILE A 27 -18.48 17.76 -21.52
CA ILE A 27 -18.08 16.38 -21.33
C ILE A 27 -16.69 16.49 -20.72
N HIS A 28 -16.59 16.38 -19.39
CA HIS A 28 -15.31 16.15 -18.73
C HIS A 28 -14.74 14.88 -19.36
N GLN A 29 -13.82 15.04 -20.32
CA GLN A 29 -13.08 13.93 -20.87
C GLN A 29 -12.29 13.32 -19.72
N ASN A 30 -12.77 12.21 -19.18
CA ASN A 30 -12.08 11.49 -18.14
C ASN A 30 -10.86 10.81 -18.77
N ASP A 31 -9.73 11.51 -18.75
CA ASP A 31 -8.45 10.97 -19.19
C ASP A 31 -8.05 9.74 -18.37
N GLU A 32 -8.19 8.53 -18.94
CA GLU A 32 -7.88 7.26 -18.28
C GLU A 32 -6.39 6.89 -18.42
N HIS A 33 -5.51 7.70 -17.84
CA HIS A 33 -4.07 7.45 -17.85
C HIS A 33 -3.59 6.71 -16.59
N LYS A 34 -2.68 5.74 -16.77
CA LYS A 34 -2.11 4.92 -15.66
C LYS A 34 -1.41 5.75 -14.58
N GLY A 35 -0.86 6.92 -14.95
CA GLY A 35 -0.18 7.86 -14.05
C GLY A 35 -1.05 9.04 -13.59
N LYS A 36 -2.35 9.06 -13.91
CA LYS A 36 -3.26 10.10 -13.43
C LYS A 36 -3.33 10.04 -11.91
N ASP A 37 -3.27 11.20 -11.26
CA ASP A 37 -3.41 11.34 -9.81
C ASP A 37 -2.34 10.54 -9.01
N THR A 38 -1.10 10.54 -9.51
CA THR A 38 0.03 9.90 -8.81
C THR A 38 1.15 10.88 -8.44
N ARG A 39 0.88 12.20 -8.51
CA ARG A 39 1.87 13.28 -8.30
C ARG A 39 2.57 13.13 -6.95
N TYR A 40 1.84 12.96 -5.86
CA TYR A 40 2.39 12.80 -4.51
C TYR A 40 2.59 11.34 -4.10
N MET A 41 1.85 10.41 -4.70
CA MET A 41 1.88 9.00 -4.28
C MET A 41 3.17 8.28 -4.71
N PHE A 42 3.71 8.62 -5.88
CA PHE A 42 4.98 8.06 -6.36
C PHE A 42 6.16 9.03 -6.18
N SER A 43 5.95 10.22 -5.60
CA SER A 43 7.04 11.14 -5.32
C SER A 43 8.00 10.59 -4.26
N ARG A 44 9.26 11.02 -4.35
CA ARG A 44 10.24 10.73 -3.31
C ARG A 44 10.02 11.64 -2.11
N PRO A 45 10.30 11.16 -0.89
CA PRO A 45 10.25 12.01 0.29
C PRO A 45 11.35 13.07 0.24
N PHE A 46 11.14 14.16 0.97
CA PHE A 46 12.05 15.29 1.04
C PHE A 46 13.48 14.85 1.42
N ARG A 47 14.49 15.41 0.74
CA ARG A 47 15.92 15.09 0.92
C ARG A 47 16.26 13.60 0.79
N LYS A 48 15.44 12.83 0.06
CA LYS A 48 15.71 11.42 -0.28
C LYS A 48 15.67 11.22 -1.79
N HIS A 49 16.05 12.19 -2.61
CA HIS A 49 16.17 12.00 -4.06
C HIS A 49 17.48 11.27 -4.42
N GLY A 50 17.63 10.87 -5.68
CA GLY A 50 18.85 10.21 -6.17
C GLY A 50 18.86 8.69 -6.04
N VAL A 51 20.05 8.13 -5.77
CA VAL A 51 20.36 6.70 -5.83
C VAL A 51 19.56 5.91 -4.77
N VAL A 52 19.00 4.78 -5.18
CA VAL A 52 18.30 3.84 -4.28
C VAL A 52 19.36 3.07 -3.47
N PRO A 53 19.22 2.95 -2.13
CA PRO A 53 20.22 2.24 -1.33
C PRO A 53 20.33 0.77 -1.71
N LEU A 54 21.57 0.26 -1.76
CA LEU A 54 21.92 -1.11 -2.17
C LEU A 54 21.19 -2.19 -1.36
N ALA A 55 20.90 -1.91 -0.09
CA ALA A 55 20.11 -2.78 0.77
C ALA A 55 18.70 -3.10 0.24
N THR A 56 18.17 -2.33 -0.71
CA THR A 56 16.88 -2.62 -1.36
C THR A 56 17.01 -3.74 -2.39
N TYR A 57 18.12 -3.76 -3.14
CA TYR A 57 18.39 -4.73 -4.20
C TYR A 57 18.79 -6.09 -3.64
N MET A 58 19.59 -6.11 -2.57
CA MET A 58 20.10 -7.33 -1.94
C MET A 58 19.07 -8.04 -1.05
N ARG A 59 17.80 -7.62 -1.04
CA ARG A 59 16.76 -8.29 -0.25
C ARG A 59 16.42 -9.64 -0.85
N ILE A 60 16.50 -10.66 -0.02
CA ILE A 60 16.14 -12.03 -0.39
C ILE A 60 14.62 -12.21 -0.24
N TYR A 61 13.97 -12.61 -1.33
CA TYR A 61 12.55 -12.97 -1.35
C TYR A 61 12.40 -14.46 -1.65
N LYS A 62 11.52 -15.12 -0.90
CA LYS A 62 11.14 -16.51 -1.10
C LYS A 62 9.65 -16.60 -1.45
N LYS A 63 9.27 -17.69 -2.12
CA LYS A 63 7.85 -18.01 -2.36
C LYS A 63 7.14 -18.13 -1.01
N GLY A 64 5.97 -17.51 -0.88
CA GLY A 64 5.18 -17.47 0.36
C GLY A 64 5.49 -16.31 1.30
N ASP A 65 6.55 -15.52 1.06
CA ASP A 65 6.84 -14.33 1.86
C ASP A 65 5.70 -13.30 1.74
N ILE A 66 5.41 -12.60 2.85
CA ILE A 66 4.45 -11.50 2.89
C ILE A 66 5.18 -10.19 2.59
N VAL A 67 4.68 -9.46 1.60
CA VAL A 67 5.34 -8.26 1.09
C VAL A 67 4.36 -7.11 0.90
N ASP A 68 4.83 -5.91 1.21
CA ASP A 68 4.13 -4.67 0.96
C ASP A 68 4.60 -4.03 -0.34
N ILE A 69 3.65 -3.46 -1.08
CA ILE A 69 3.91 -2.81 -2.36
C ILE A 69 3.94 -1.31 -2.14
N LYS A 70 5.11 -0.70 -2.35
CA LYS A 70 5.28 0.76 -2.32
C LYS A 70 6.10 1.21 -3.52
N GLY A 71 5.42 1.77 -4.50
CA GLY A 71 6.06 2.36 -5.69
C GLY A 71 7.01 3.50 -5.31
N THR A 72 8.16 3.57 -5.99
CA THR A 72 9.14 4.66 -5.86
C THR A 72 9.33 5.28 -7.23
N GLY A 73 9.20 6.60 -7.36
CA GLY A 73 9.33 7.29 -8.65
C GLY A 73 10.73 7.26 -9.26
N THR A 74 11.76 6.84 -8.51
CA THR A 74 13.14 6.72 -9.02
C THR A 74 13.28 5.66 -10.11
N VAL A 75 12.54 4.55 -10.01
CA VAL A 75 12.61 3.44 -10.96
C VAL A 75 11.25 3.32 -11.64
N GLN A 76 11.23 3.48 -12.97
CA GLN A 76 9.97 3.47 -13.72
C GLN A 76 9.57 2.06 -14.19
N LYS A 77 10.54 1.18 -14.41
CA LYS A 77 10.29 -0.18 -14.93
C LYS A 77 9.70 -1.07 -13.83
N GLY A 78 8.73 -1.90 -14.21
CA GLY A 78 8.05 -2.82 -13.28
C GLY A 78 7.38 -2.11 -12.09
N MET A 79 7.04 -0.84 -12.28
CA MET A 79 6.31 -0.03 -11.32
C MET A 79 4.87 -0.56 -11.16
N PRO A 80 4.38 -0.74 -9.93
CA PRO A 80 3.01 -1.18 -9.70
C PRO A 80 2.01 -0.08 -10.11
N HIS A 81 0.83 -0.49 -10.57
CA HIS A 81 -0.27 0.45 -10.78
C HIS A 81 -0.74 1.07 -9.45
N LYS A 82 -1.24 2.31 -9.48
CA LYS A 82 -1.66 3.05 -8.28
C LYS A 82 -2.60 2.29 -7.34
N CYS A 83 -3.49 1.49 -7.91
CA CYS A 83 -4.44 0.68 -7.12
C CYS A 83 -3.80 -0.41 -6.25
N TYR A 84 -2.50 -0.66 -6.39
CA TYR A 84 -1.75 -1.62 -5.58
C TYR A 84 -0.77 -0.94 -4.62
N HIS A 85 -0.63 0.39 -4.67
CA HIS A 85 0.20 1.12 -3.71
C HIS A 85 -0.38 0.93 -2.30
N GLY A 86 0.48 0.61 -1.33
CA GLY A 86 0.07 0.37 0.06
C GLY A 86 -0.63 -0.96 0.30
N LYS A 87 -0.73 -1.84 -0.71
CA LYS A 87 -1.31 -3.17 -0.53
C LYS A 87 -0.24 -4.18 -0.13
N THR A 88 -0.67 -5.14 0.67
CA THR A 88 0.11 -6.31 1.05
C THR A 88 -0.32 -7.51 0.21
N GLY A 89 0.64 -8.35 -0.16
CA GLY A 89 0.38 -9.57 -0.89
C GLY A 89 1.36 -10.67 -0.51
N ARG A 90 1.19 -11.83 -1.14
CA ARG A 90 2.09 -12.99 -0.98
C ARG A 90 2.86 -13.25 -2.26
N VAL A 91 4.14 -13.57 -2.11
CA VAL A 91 5.01 -13.91 -3.25
C VAL A 91 4.63 -15.28 -3.80
N TYR A 92 4.34 -15.37 -5.11
CA TYR A 92 4.10 -16.64 -5.81
C TYR A 92 5.26 -17.03 -6.72
N ASN A 93 5.93 -16.05 -7.31
CA ASN A 93 7.05 -16.26 -8.21
C ASN A 93 8.19 -15.29 -7.91
N VAL A 94 9.42 -15.72 -8.17
CA VAL A 94 10.62 -14.90 -8.02
C VAL A 94 11.38 -14.98 -9.34
N THR A 95 11.71 -13.83 -9.91
CA THR A 95 12.51 -13.72 -11.14
C THR A 95 13.79 -12.95 -10.86
N GLN A 96 14.67 -12.81 -11.87
CA GLN A 96 15.98 -12.18 -11.73
C GLN A 96 15.94 -10.76 -11.12
N HIS A 97 14.93 -9.95 -11.48
CA HIS A 97 14.82 -8.55 -11.06
C HIS A 97 13.44 -8.18 -10.49
N ALA A 98 12.53 -9.14 -10.38
CA ALA A 98 11.17 -8.87 -9.98
C ALA A 98 10.59 -10.00 -9.13
N VAL A 99 9.51 -9.66 -8.44
CA VAL A 99 8.75 -10.55 -7.59
C VAL A 99 7.32 -10.57 -8.10
N GLY A 100 6.82 -11.77 -8.33
CA GLY A 100 5.41 -12.02 -8.63
C GLY A 100 4.62 -12.07 -7.32
N ILE A 101 3.67 -11.16 -7.15
CA ILE A 101 2.88 -11.00 -5.93
C ILE A 101 1.40 -11.26 -6.23
N ILE A 102 0.74 -12.04 -5.37
CA ILE A 102 -0.72 -12.20 -5.35
C ILE A 102 -1.28 -11.14 -4.39
N VAL A 103 -2.11 -10.25 -4.90
CA VAL A 103 -2.73 -9.16 -4.15
C VAL A 103 -4.24 -9.23 -4.28
N ASN A 104 -4.95 -9.06 -3.16
CA ASN A 104 -6.39 -8.94 -3.17
C ASN A 104 -6.80 -7.54 -3.64
N LYS A 105 -7.56 -7.47 -4.73
CA LYS A 105 -8.13 -6.24 -5.25
C LYS A 105 -9.64 -6.38 -5.28
N GLN A 106 -10.31 -5.48 -4.57
CA GLN A 106 -11.75 -5.30 -4.72
C GLN A 106 -12.03 -4.67 -6.08
N VAL A 107 -12.93 -5.29 -6.83
CA VAL A 107 -13.45 -4.81 -8.10
C VAL A 107 -14.97 -4.79 -7.97
N LYS A 108 -15.55 -3.61 -7.76
CA LYS A 108 -16.97 -3.44 -7.43
C LYS A 108 -17.33 -4.27 -6.18
N GLY A 109 -18.25 -5.23 -6.29
CA GLY A 109 -18.72 -6.06 -5.18
C GLY A 109 -17.91 -7.32 -4.86
N LYS A 110 -16.83 -7.64 -5.61
CA LYS A 110 -16.06 -8.88 -5.41
C LYS A 110 -14.58 -8.63 -5.17
N ILE A 111 -13.97 -9.47 -4.33
CA ILE A 111 -12.53 -9.46 -4.07
C ILE A 111 -11.88 -10.49 -5.01
N LEU A 112 -10.98 -10.01 -5.86
CA LEU A 112 -10.24 -10.85 -6.81
C LEU A 112 -8.77 -10.92 -6.38
N ALA A 113 -8.24 -12.13 -6.32
CA ALA A 113 -6.80 -12.35 -6.20
C ALA A 113 -6.13 -12.06 -7.55
N LYS A 114 -5.44 -10.93 -7.66
CA LYS A 114 -4.72 -10.51 -8.87
C LYS A 114 -3.24 -10.84 -8.73
N ARG A 115 -2.67 -11.45 -9.77
CA ARG A 115 -1.23 -11.70 -9.90
C ARG A 115 -0.58 -10.50 -10.59
N ILE A 116 0.45 -9.92 -9.98
CA ILE A 116 1.21 -8.80 -10.54
C ILE A 116 2.71 -9.08 -10.46
N ASN A 117 3.46 -8.58 -11.43
CA ASN A 117 4.92 -8.62 -11.43
C ASN A 117 5.45 -7.24 -11.05
N VAL A 118 6.20 -7.15 -9.96
CA VAL A 118 6.68 -5.89 -9.40
C VAL A 118 8.19 -5.99 -9.18
N ARG A 119 8.96 -4.97 -9.55
CA ARG A 119 10.41 -4.96 -9.30
C ARG A 119 10.74 -4.84 -7.80
N VAL A 120 11.96 -5.25 -7.45
CA VAL A 120 12.42 -5.37 -6.06
C VAL A 120 12.42 -4.02 -5.33
N GLU A 121 12.66 -2.93 -6.05
CA GLU A 121 12.70 -1.55 -5.53
C GLU A 121 11.36 -1.06 -5.00
N HIS A 122 10.27 -1.63 -5.51
CA HIS A 122 8.90 -1.28 -5.13
C HIS A 122 8.31 -2.21 -4.07
N THR A 123 9.12 -3.13 -3.56
CA THR A 123 8.69 -4.13 -2.59
C THR A 123 9.37 -3.89 -1.24
N LYS A 124 8.60 -4.01 -0.15
CA LYS A 124 9.11 -3.95 1.22
C LYS A 124 8.67 -5.19 1.98
N ARG A 125 9.57 -5.71 2.80
CA ARG A 125 9.29 -6.86 3.67
C ARG A 125 8.94 -6.36 5.07
N VAL A 126 7.91 -6.92 5.68
CA VAL A 126 7.56 -6.67 7.09
C VAL A 126 8.48 -7.52 7.98
N ARG A 127 9.71 -7.04 8.19
CA ARG A 127 10.80 -7.80 8.82
C ARG A 127 10.49 -8.21 10.26
N GLU A 128 9.91 -7.32 11.06
CA GLU A 128 9.71 -7.55 12.50
C GLU A 128 8.68 -8.65 12.79
N ASN A 129 7.54 -8.65 12.09
CA ASN A 129 6.50 -9.64 12.32
C ASN A 129 6.93 -11.03 11.82
N ASP A 130 7.60 -11.10 10.67
CA ASP A 130 8.14 -12.34 10.12
C ASP A 130 9.19 -12.96 11.08
N TYR A 131 10.07 -12.13 11.63
CA TYR A 131 11.09 -12.57 12.58
C TYR A 131 10.47 -13.14 13.86
N LYS A 132 9.58 -12.37 14.51
CA LYS A 132 8.88 -12.81 15.73
C LYS A 132 8.09 -14.10 15.50
N LYS A 133 7.46 -14.25 14.33
CA LYS A 133 6.73 -15.48 13.97
C LYS A 133 7.66 -16.68 13.79
N LYS A 134 8.82 -16.49 13.18
CA LYS A 134 9.81 -17.56 12.98
C LYS A 134 10.40 -18.00 14.32
N GLU A 135 10.80 -17.06 15.15
CA GLU A 135 11.35 -17.31 16.49
C GLU A 135 10.34 -18.03 17.40
N ALA A 136 9.09 -17.57 17.42
CA ALA A 136 7.98 -18.21 18.13
C ALA A 136 7.79 -19.67 17.70
N LYS A 137 7.88 -19.94 16.40
CA LYS A 137 7.76 -21.31 15.85
C LYS A 137 8.95 -22.18 16.22
N GLU A 138 10.17 -21.65 16.21
CA GLU A 138 11.38 -22.38 16.61
C GLU A 138 11.41 -22.69 18.11
N LYS A 139 10.96 -21.74 18.95
CA LYS A 139 10.87 -21.91 20.40
C LYS A 139 9.61 -22.64 20.86
N GLY A 140 8.64 -22.87 19.98
CA GLY A 140 7.33 -23.42 20.32
C GLY A 140 6.45 -22.50 21.17
N THR A 141 6.79 -21.21 21.29
CA THR A 141 6.04 -20.24 22.08
C THR A 141 4.98 -19.54 21.22
N TRP A 142 3.82 -19.22 21.80
CA TRP A 142 2.80 -18.43 21.11
C TRP A 142 3.06 -16.94 21.29
N VAL A 143 3.03 -16.16 20.20
CA VAL A 143 3.27 -14.71 20.21
C VAL A 143 2.08 -13.97 19.61
N GLN A 144 1.56 -12.98 20.35
CA GLN A 144 0.55 -12.03 19.89
C GLN A 144 1.17 -11.08 18.84
N LEU A 145 0.91 -11.31 17.56
CA LEU A 145 1.43 -10.47 16.46
C LEU A 145 0.54 -9.25 16.13
N LYS A 146 -0.70 -9.26 16.60
CA LYS A 146 -1.65 -8.14 16.38
C LYS A 146 -1.35 -7.02 17.36
N ARG A 147 -1.36 -5.78 16.85
CA ARG A 147 -1.34 -4.57 17.69
C ARG A 147 -2.61 -4.56 18.54
N GLN A 148 -2.47 -4.25 19.82
CA GLN A 148 -3.61 -3.99 20.70
C GLN A 148 -3.81 -2.47 20.81
N PRO A 149 -5.05 -1.98 20.96
CA PRO A 149 -5.28 -0.61 21.38
C PRO A 149 -4.59 -0.35 22.73
N ALA A 150 -4.33 0.91 23.05
CA ALA A 150 -3.75 1.26 24.34
C ALA A 150 -4.67 0.70 25.46
N PRO A 151 -4.17 -0.21 26.32
CA PRO A 151 -4.97 -0.71 27.42
C PRO A 151 -5.17 0.42 28.45
N PRO A 152 -6.15 0.27 29.36
CA PRO A 152 -6.20 1.08 30.57
C PRO A 152 -4.84 1.04 31.28
N ARG A 153 -4.42 2.15 31.87
CA ARG A 153 -3.18 2.20 32.66
C ARG A 153 -3.27 1.18 33.79
N GLU A 154 -2.23 0.38 33.96
CA GLU A 154 -2.16 -0.58 35.05
C GLU A 154 -2.12 0.16 36.40
N ALA A 155 -2.70 -0.49 37.42
CA ALA A 155 -2.65 0.02 38.78
C ALA A 155 -1.18 0.09 39.23
N HIS A 156 -0.78 1.26 39.71
CA HIS A 156 0.57 1.49 40.22
C HIS A 156 0.51 2.42 41.43
N PHE A 157 1.52 2.31 42.29
CA PHE A 157 1.67 3.18 43.44
C PHE A 157 2.50 4.41 43.05
N VAL A 158 1.96 5.60 43.31
CA VAL A 158 2.69 6.86 43.18
C VAL A 158 3.26 7.21 44.54
N ARG A 159 4.59 7.24 44.66
CA ARG A 159 5.28 7.68 45.88
C ARG A 159 5.60 9.17 45.75
N THR A 160 5.31 9.93 46.80
CA THR A 160 5.54 11.39 46.86
C THR A 160 6.98 11.76 47.20
N ASN A 161 7.83 10.80 47.63
CA ASN A 161 9.25 11.00 47.96
C ASN A 161 9.51 12.30 48.77
N GLY A 162 8.64 12.60 49.74
CA GLY A 162 8.75 13.77 50.61
C GLY A 162 8.26 15.09 50.00
N LYS A 163 7.77 15.11 48.77
CA LYS A 163 7.14 16.29 48.15
C LYS A 163 5.62 16.26 48.35
N GLU A 164 5.09 17.33 48.92
CA GLU A 164 3.64 17.51 49.03
C GLU A 164 3.03 17.80 47.64
N PRO A 165 1.82 17.30 47.34
CA PRO A 165 1.10 17.66 46.12
C PRO A 165 0.88 19.18 46.07
N GLU A 166 1.22 19.78 44.93
CA GLU A 166 1.04 21.22 44.73
C GLU A 166 -0.44 21.57 44.55
N LEU A 167 -0.91 22.57 45.30
CA LEU A 167 -2.24 23.14 45.13
C LEU A 167 -2.21 24.11 43.95
N LEU A 168 -2.97 23.80 42.89
CA LEU A 168 -3.13 24.68 41.74
C LEU A 168 -4.44 25.46 41.86
N GLU A 169 -4.36 26.79 41.71
CA GLU A 169 -5.52 27.69 41.69
C GLU A 169 -5.82 28.16 40.26
N PRO A 170 -7.11 28.40 39.92
CA PRO A 170 -7.47 28.95 38.63
C PRO A 170 -6.85 30.35 38.45
N ILE A 171 -6.18 30.56 37.32
CA ILE A 171 -5.62 31.86 36.95
C ILE A 171 -6.78 32.85 36.71
N PRO A 172 -6.70 34.09 37.20
CA PRO A 172 -7.69 35.11 36.91
C PRO A 172 -7.77 35.39 35.40
N TYR A 173 -8.95 35.84 34.95
CA TYR A 173 -9.15 36.22 33.55
C TYR A 173 -8.26 37.41 33.18
N GLU A 174 -7.44 37.24 32.16
CA GLU A 174 -6.65 38.30 31.53
C GLU A 174 -6.89 38.28 30.02
N PHE A 175 -7.02 39.47 29.43
CA PHE A 175 -7.12 39.61 27.98
C PHE A 175 -5.72 39.74 27.38
N MET A 176 -5.28 38.72 26.63
CA MET A 176 -4.03 38.74 25.87
C MET A 176 -4.35 38.83 24.36
N ALA A 177 -3.82 39.87 23.71
CA ALA A 177 -3.93 40.13 22.27
C ALA A 177 -2.57 39.99 21.58
#